data_AF-A0A2W0BWR5-F1
#
_entry.id   AF-A0A2W0BWR5-F1
#
_cell.length_a   1.000
_cell.length_b   1.000
_cell.length_c   1.000
_cell.angle_alpha   90.00
_cell.angle_beta   90.00
_cell.angle_gamma   90.00
#
_symmetry.space_group_name_H-M   'P 1'
#
loop_
_entity.id
_entity.type
_entity.pdbx_description
1 polymer ?
#
loop_
_entity_poly.entity_id
_entity_poly.type
_entity_poly.pdbx_seq_one_letter_code
_entity_poly.pdbx_strand_id
1 'polypeptide(L)' 'MAQDVSKGPSSERNVNQGNQNLTFRCADVGQSSCDWQTKGKSEDEIFPKIEQHAREVHHMNMDENTRSKVRGAIRRQAA' A
#
# COMPACT_ATOMS: atom_id res chain seq x y z
N MET A 1 34.86 36.47 14.90
CA MET A 1 34.76 35.06 14.44
C MET A 1 33.63 34.98 13.44
N ALA A 2 33.83 34.25 12.33
CA ALA A 2 32.92 34.21 11.18
C ALA A 2 31.60 33.48 11.49
N GLN A 3 30.50 34.01 10.97
CA GLN A 3 29.17 33.41 11.00
C GLN A 3 29.02 32.67 9.66
N ASP A 4 29.06 31.35 9.69
CA ASP A 4 28.82 30.50 8.52
C ASP A 4 27.32 30.28 8.33
N VAL A 5 26.81 30.88 7.27
CA VAL A 5 25.48 30.65 6.70
C VAL A 5 25.68 29.83 5.43
N SER A 6 25.46 28.51 5.50
CA SER A 6 25.65 27.64 4.34
C SER A 6 24.68 26.45 4.31
N LYS A 7 23.62 26.62 3.51
CA LYS A 7 22.93 25.60 2.68
C LYS A 7 22.05 24.51 3.34
N GLY A 8 20.75 24.84 3.44
CA GLY A 8 19.66 24.13 2.75
C GLY A 8 19.05 22.87 3.41
N PRO A 9 17.75 22.84 3.74
CA PRO A 9 17.03 21.59 3.99
C PRO A 9 16.68 20.94 2.65
N SER A 10 17.65 20.29 2.02
CA SER A 10 17.40 19.57 0.77
C SER A 10 16.67 18.27 1.06
N SER A 11 15.47 18.15 0.49
CA SER A 11 14.61 16.97 0.42
C SER A 11 13.63 16.80 1.57
N GLU A 12 12.76 17.81 1.69
CA GLU A 12 11.33 17.62 1.91
C GLU A 12 10.84 16.40 1.12
N ARG A 13 10.91 15.19 1.71
CA ARG A 13 9.94 14.14 1.37
C ARG A 13 8.63 14.61 1.95
N ASN A 14 7.97 15.47 1.17
CA ASN A 14 6.57 15.80 1.25
C ASN A 14 5.78 14.48 1.16
N VAL A 15 5.73 13.74 2.26
CA VAL A 15 4.73 12.69 2.42
C VAL A 15 3.48 13.44 2.83
N ASN A 16 2.79 13.91 1.80
CA ASN A 16 1.40 14.29 1.77
C ASN A 16 0.55 13.20 2.45
N GLN A 17 0.66 13.03 3.77
CA GLN A 17 -0.11 12.09 4.56
C GLN A 17 -1.44 12.75 4.93
N GLY A 18 -2.18 13.16 3.91
CA GLY A 18 -3.48 13.78 4.06
C GLY A 18 -4.31 13.34 2.87
N ASN A 19 -5.05 12.24 3.02
CA ASN A 19 -5.97 11.67 2.02
C ASN A 19 -5.35 10.75 0.96
N GLN A 20 -4.55 9.77 1.38
CA GLN A 20 -4.08 8.71 0.48
C GLN A 20 -5.18 7.66 0.31
N ASN A 21 -5.91 7.73 -0.81
CA ASN A 21 -6.91 6.73 -1.15
C ASN A 21 -6.19 5.52 -1.76
N LEU A 22 -6.00 4.46 -0.98
CA LEU A 22 -5.35 3.24 -1.43
C LEU A 22 -6.39 2.28 -1.99
N THR A 23 -6.07 1.69 -3.13
CA THR A 23 -6.91 0.70 -3.80
C THR A 23 -6.08 -0.54 -4.09
N PHE A 24 -6.65 -1.70 -3.82
CA PHE A 24 -6.04 -3.01 -4.03
C PHE A 24 -6.98 -3.88 -4.86
N ARG A 25 -6.41 -4.69 -5.76
CA ARG A 25 -7.14 -5.69 -6.54
C ARG A 25 -6.43 -7.04 -6.47
N CYS A 26 -7.17 -8.10 -6.15
CA CYS A 26 -6.62 -9.46 -6.02
C CYS A 26 -6.00 -9.97 -7.33
N ALA A 27 -6.59 -9.59 -8.48
CA ALA A 27 -6.06 -9.89 -9.80
C ALA A 27 -4.63 -9.39 -10.04
N ASP A 28 -4.22 -8.26 -9.43
CA ASP A 28 -2.89 -7.66 -9.61
C ASP A 28 -1.78 -8.49 -8.91
N VAL A 29 -2.16 -9.26 -7.89
CA VAL A 29 -1.25 -10.13 -7.12
C VAL A 29 -0.99 -11.49 -7.78
N GLY A 30 -1.66 -11.76 -8.90
CA GLY A 30 -1.54 -13.00 -9.67
C GLY A 30 -2.73 -13.96 -9.56
N GLN A 31 -3.80 -13.59 -8.85
CA GLN A 31 -5.05 -14.35 -8.84
C GLN A 31 -6.01 -13.79 -9.90
N SER A 32 -5.68 -13.98 -11.18
CA SER A 32 -6.44 -13.44 -12.31
C SER A 32 -7.89 -13.97 -12.42
N SER A 33 -8.21 -15.06 -11.72
CA SER A 33 -9.59 -15.54 -11.60
C SER A 33 -10.42 -14.81 -10.52
N CYS A 34 -9.81 -13.90 -9.75
CA CYS A 34 -10.47 -13.17 -8.68
C CYS A 34 -10.54 -11.67 -8.98
N ASP A 35 -11.75 -11.18 -9.26
CA ASP A 35 -12.01 -9.76 -9.54
C ASP A 35 -12.21 -8.91 -8.26
N TRP A 36 -11.99 -9.51 -7.09
CA TRP A 36 -12.20 -8.82 -5.82
C TRP A 36 -11.21 -7.67 -5.64
N GLN A 37 -11.72 -6.53 -5.18
CA GLN A 37 -10.96 -5.34 -4.90
C GLN A 37 -11.41 -4.69 -3.59
N THR A 38 -10.48 -4.03 -2.91
CA THR A 38 -10.75 -3.28 -1.69
C THR A 38 -10.06 -1.92 -1.73
N LYS A 39 -10.61 -0.97 -0.99
CA LYS A 39 -10.08 0.38 -0.86
C LYS A 39 -10.05 0.80 0.59
N GLY A 40 -9.07 1.62 0.94
CA GLY A 40 -8.87 2.07 2.31
C GLY A 40 -8.03 3.34 2.36
N LYS A 41 -7.90 3.89 3.56
CA LYS A 41 -7.11 5.10 3.81
C LYS A 41 -5.64 4.81 4.14
N SER A 42 -5.36 3.56 4.52
CA SER A 42 -4.03 3.07 4.92
C SER A 42 -3.86 1.60 4.55
N GLU A 43 -2.63 1.17 4.25
CA GLU A 43 -2.31 -0.24 3.97
C GLU A 43 -2.78 -1.15 5.11
N ASP A 44 -2.61 -0.72 6.36
CA ASP A 44 -3.04 -1.43 7.58
C ASP A 44 -4.56 -1.68 7.64
N GLU A 45 -5.38 -0.84 6.99
CA GLU A 45 -6.84 -1.01 6.97
C GLU A 45 -7.29 -2.00 5.87
N ILE A 46 -6.55 -2.05 4.77
CA ILE A 46 -6.87 -2.94 3.63
C ILE A 46 -6.24 -4.31 3.80
N PHE A 47 -5.06 -4.43 4.41
CA PHE A 47 -4.37 -5.69 4.69
C PHE A 47 -5.26 -6.77 5.34
N PRO A 48 -5.92 -6.52 6.49
CA PRO A 48 -6.75 -7.53 7.14
C PRO A 48 -7.94 -7.95 6.26
N LYS A 49 -8.50 -7.04 5.46
CA LYS A 49 -9.57 -7.35 4.49
C LYS A 49 -9.07 -8.31 3.40
N ILE A 50 -7.84 -8.11 2.93
CA ILE A 50 -7.20 -8.95 1.91
C ILE A 50 -6.87 -10.34 2.48
N GLU A 51 -6.31 -10.40 3.70
CA GLU A 51 -6.00 -11.65 4.39
C GLU A 51 -7.26 -12.48 4.63
N GLN A 52 -8.34 -11.84 5.08
CA GLN A 52 -9.63 -12.50 5.25
C GLN A 52 -10.18 -13.02 3.92
N HIS A 53 -10.11 -12.21 2.86
CA HIS A 53 -10.54 -12.64 1.54
C HIS A 53 -9.74 -13.85 1.00
N ALA A 54 -8.41 -13.83 1.15
CA ALA A 54 -7.57 -14.96 0.75
C ALA A 54 -7.93 -16.25 1.51
N ARG A 55 -8.23 -16.15 2.81
CA ARG A 55 -8.65 -17.29 3.61
C ARG A 55 -10.05 -17.80 3.27
N GLU A 56 -11.01 -16.91 3.04
CA GLU A 56 -12.41 -17.29 2.82
C GLU A 56 -12.69 -17.75 1.38
N VAL A 57 -12.08 -17.09 0.38
CA VAL A 57 -12.35 -17.34 -1.04
C VAL A 57 -11.37 -18.35 -1.63
N HIS A 58 -10.09 -18.23 -1.27
CA HIS A 58 -9.04 -19.11 -1.80
C HIS A 58 -8.66 -20.23 -0.83
N HIS A 59 -9.24 -20.26 0.38
CA HIS A 59 -8.86 -21.21 1.45
C HIS A 59 -7.35 -21.27 1.69
N MET A 60 -6.65 -20.17 1.38
CA MET A 60 -5.19 -20.08 1.45
C MET A 60 -4.76 -19.13 2.55
N ASN A 61 -3.59 -19.36 3.10
CA ASN A 61 -2.99 -18.41 4.03
C ASN A 61 -2.21 -17.34 3.26
N MET A 62 -2.23 -16.11 3.77
CA MET A 62 -1.50 -15.01 3.17
C MET A 62 -0.05 -15.06 3.63
N ASP A 63 0.76 -15.77 2.86
CA ASP A 63 2.19 -15.95 3.13
C ASP A 63 3.01 -14.66 2.92
N GLU A 64 4.27 -14.64 3.34
CA GLU A 64 5.15 -13.46 3.25
C GLU A 64 5.32 -12.96 1.80
N ASN A 65 5.34 -13.89 0.85
CA ASN A 65 5.41 -13.60 -0.57
C ASN A 65 4.14 -12.87 -1.04
N THR A 66 2.98 -13.34 -0.61
CA THR A 66 1.69 -12.73 -0.91
C THR A 66 1.60 -11.35 -0.27
N ARG A 67 2.01 -11.17 0.98
CA ARG A 67 2.06 -9.85 1.62
C ARG A 67 2.93 -8.86 0.84
N SER A 68 4.10 -9.30 0.38
CA SER A 68 5.00 -8.45 -0.40
C SER A 68 4.38 -8.05 -1.74
N LYS A 69 3.75 -8.99 -2.44
CA LYS A 69 3.02 -8.71 -3.67
C LYS A 69 1.81 -7.81 -3.41
N VAL A 70 1.07 -8.03 -2.32
CA VAL A 70 -0.06 -7.19 -1.92
C VAL A 70 0.39 -5.75 -1.70
N ARG A 71 1.48 -5.50 -0.98
CA ARG A 71 2.04 -4.15 -0.85
C ARG A 71 2.42 -3.53 -2.20
N GLY A 72 2.99 -4.31 -3.10
CA GLY A 72 3.31 -3.86 -4.46
C GLY A 72 2.06 -3.59 -5.32
N ALA A 73 1.00 -4.34 -5.11
CA ALA A 73 -0.27 -4.26 -5.83
C ALA A 73 -1.20 -3.15 -5.33
N ILE A 74 -0.99 -2.68 -4.09
CA ILE A 74 -1.72 -1.55 -3.55
C ILE A 74 -1.32 -0.28 -4.32
N ARG A 75 -2.26 0.24 -5.09
CA ARG A 75 -2.13 1.51 -5.80
C ARG A 75 -2.55 2.65 -4.87
N ARG A 76 -1.62 3.55 -4.57
CA ARG A 76 -1.92 4.86 -3.98
C ARG A 76 -2.42 5.79 -5.08
N GLN A 77 -3.67 6.22 -5.00
CA GLN A 77 -4.13 7.35 -5.79
C GLN A 77 -3.85 8.61 -4.99
N ALA A 78 -2.82 9.35 -5.40
CA ALA A 78 -2.69 10.76 -5.03
C ALA A 78 -3.82 11.50 -5.76
N ALA A 79 -4.67 12.18 -4.99
CA ALA A 79 -5.76 12.99 -5.51
C ALA A 79 -5.24 14.25 -6.21
#